data_AF-A0AAX3KCI2-F1
#
_entry.id   AF-A0AAX3KCI2-F1
#
_cell.length_a   1.000
_cell.length_b   1.000
_cell.length_c   1.000
_cell.angle_alpha   90.00
_cell.angle_beta   90.00
_cell.angle_gamma   90.00
#
_symmetry.space_group_name_H-M   'P 1'
#
loop_
_entity.id
_entity.type
_entity.pdbx_description
1 polymer ?
#
loop_
_entity_poly.entity_id
_entity_poly.type
_entity_poly.pdbx_seq_one_letter_code
_entity_poly.pdbx_strand_id
1 'polypeptide(L)'
;MNTTSNEKSYFDLHTSGIGYIQRVREVPVRGGRRAQPFLACTVAALVGPARDPSYRYFDVKVSGAEAKNLVQRYIGVDDPKQRPLVRFRLGDLWGDAYIRDKGERKGEAAASLKARLLKAEPLDRAELASIKQHELITRGIGYLSRPKDVTPKDGDPFLSCCVAALAGPVGEPDYRYFDTIVATPEAEHLVRRCVQAIEGDRKVLIAFKLNDMKIDPYIRTKGERAGEPGASLESTLIHIGLIKIDGTQVYPTNQAQAEDAPAPEAEDAADTAADQPVKPAEREPAGEVEEQEPALAASF
;
A
#
# COMPACT_ATOMS: atom_id res chain seq x y z
N MET A 1 -34.09 14.02 14.52
CA MET A 1 -32.68 14.44 14.64
C MET A 1 -31.84 13.37 13.95
N ASN A 2 -31.41 13.62 12.71
CA ASN A 2 -30.46 12.72 12.03
C ASN A 2 -29.06 13.06 12.55
N THR A 3 -28.50 12.19 13.38
CA THR A 3 -27.06 12.17 13.63
C THR A 3 -26.40 11.61 12.37
N THR A 4 -26.03 12.50 11.45
CA THR A 4 -25.03 12.18 10.43
C THR A 4 -23.74 11.82 11.16
N SER A 5 -23.38 10.53 11.17
CA SER A 5 -22.03 10.12 11.54
C SER A 5 -21.09 10.84 10.58
N ASN A 6 -20.27 11.75 11.11
CA ASN A 6 -19.18 12.35 10.37
C ASN A 6 -18.07 11.29 10.28
N GLU A 7 -18.31 10.24 9.48
CA GLU A 7 -17.31 9.21 9.19
C GLU A 7 -16.16 9.89 8.45
N LYS A 8 -15.07 10.11 9.17
CA LYS A 8 -13.83 10.57 8.55
C LYS A 8 -13.27 9.42 7.72
N SER A 9 -13.26 9.59 6.40
CA SER A 9 -12.59 8.68 5.48
C SER A 9 -11.07 8.90 5.51
N TYR A 10 -10.30 7.83 5.38
CA TYR A 10 -8.84 7.83 5.39
C TYR A 10 -8.29 7.11 4.16
N PHE A 11 -7.15 7.58 3.65
CA PHE A 11 -6.31 6.79 2.77
C PHE A 11 -5.41 5.89 3.61
N ASP A 12 -5.61 4.59 3.45
CA ASP A 12 -4.83 3.58 4.15
C ASP A 12 -3.55 3.23 3.38
N LEU A 13 -2.43 3.33 4.07
CA LEU A 13 -1.14 2.79 3.64
C LEU A 13 -0.75 1.66 4.59
N HIS A 14 -0.91 0.42 4.14
CA HIS A 14 -0.73 -0.76 4.98
C HIS A 14 0.49 -1.57 4.57
N THR A 15 1.38 -1.85 5.53
CA THR A 15 2.53 -2.75 5.34
C THR A 15 2.32 -4.03 6.13
N SER A 16 2.32 -5.19 5.49
CA SER A 16 2.13 -6.49 6.13
C SER A 16 3.29 -7.42 5.85
N GLY A 17 3.61 -8.29 6.80
CA GLY A 17 4.68 -9.25 6.68
C GLY A 17 4.76 -10.16 7.89
N ILE A 18 5.84 -10.91 7.98
CA ILE A 18 6.17 -11.78 9.12
C ILE A 18 7.46 -11.26 9.75
N GLY A 19 7.51 -11.25 11.08
CA GLY A 19 8.71 -10.77 11.77
C GLY A 19 8.67 -11.02 13.27
N TYR A 20 9.77 -10.67 13.93
CA TYR A 20 9.89 -10.77 15.38
C TYR A 20 9.57 -9.43 16.03
N ILE A 21 8.83 -9.46 17.14
CA ILE A 21 8.70 -8.28 18.00
C ILE A 21 9.86 -8.24 18.98
N GLN A 22 10.46 -7.06 19.16
CA GLN A 22 11.55 -6.83 20.09
C GLN A 22 11.49 -5.43 20.69
N ARG A 23 12.29 -5.18 21.73
CA ARG A 23 12.45 -3.84 22.35
C ARG A 23 11.11 -3.23 22.77
N VAL A 24 10.22 -4.05 23.31
CA VAL A 24 8.90 -3.62 23.77
C VAL A 24 9.05 -2.76 25.01
N ARG A 25 8.41 -1.59 24.99
CA ARG A 25 8.51 -0.61 26.07
C ARG A 25 7.29 0.30 26.10
N GLU A 26 7.00 0.82 27.28
CA GLU A 26 6.16 2.00 27.41
C GLU A 26 6.99 3.26 27.14
N VAL A 27 6.48 4.13 26.30
CA VAL A 27 7.12 5.40 25.96
C VAL A 27 6.37 6.52 26.67
N PRO A 28 7.04 7.25 27.60
CA PRO A 28 6.44 8.42 28.22
C PRO A 28 6.30 9.55 27.20
N VAL A 29 5.21 10.30 27.30
CA VAL A 29 4.94 11.47 26.45
C VAL A 29 5.10 12.74 27.27
N ARG A 30 5.73 13.76 26.67
CA ARG A 30 5.84 15.09 27.27
C ARG A 30 4.58 15.88 26.91
N GLY A 31 3.71 16.16 27.88
CA GLY A 31 2.47 16.92 27.59
C GLY A 31 1.56 17.22 28.79
N GLY A 32 2.08 17.24 30.01
CA GLY A 32 1.28 17.51 31.22
C GLY A 32 0.30 16.38 31.59
N ARG A 33 -0.67 16.68 32.47
CA ARG A 33 -1.55 15.68 33.13
C ARG A 33 -2.41 14.80 32.18
N ARG A 34 -2.55 15.17 30.90
CA ARG A 34 -3.36 14.44 29.90
C ARG A 34 -2.54 13.57 28.95
N ALA A 35 -1.21 13.64 29.01
CA ALA A 35 -0.35 12.89 28.12
C ALA A 35 -0.20 11.46 28.65
N GLN A 36 -0.86 10.50 28.00
CA GLN A 36 -0.78 9.09 28.37
C GLN A 36 0.39 8.41 27.66
N PRO A 37 1.22 7.63 28.38
CA PRO A 37 2.27 6.84 27.76
C PRO A 37 1.68 5.88 26.72
N PHE A 38 2.48 5.49 25.74
CA PHE A 38 2.05 4.55 24.72
C PHE A 38 3.00 3.37 24.61
N LEU A 39 2.45 2.20 24.28
CA LEU A 39 3.22 1.01 24.01
C LEU A 39 3.92 1.13 22.65
N ALA A 40 5.22 0.84 22.62
CA ALA A 40 6.02 0.82 21.41
C ALA A 40 6.88 -0.45 21.36
N CYS A 41 7.21 -0.89 20.16
CA CYS A 41 8.13 -1.99 19.92
C CYS A 41 8.89 -1.78 18.62
N THR A 42 9.91 -2.58 18.38
CA THR A 42 10.53 -2.72 17.06
C THR A 42 10.03 -4.01 16.43
N VAL A 43 9.57 -3.95 15.18
CA VAL A 43 9.29 -5.14 14.35
C VAL A 43 10.52 -5.41 13.50
N ALA A 44 11.12 -6.58 13.66
CA ALA A 44 12.18 -7.10 12.80
C ALA A 44 11.54 -7.97 11.70
N ALA A 45 11.10 -7.35 10.61
CA ALA A 45 10.39 -7.98 9.52
C ALA A 45 11.35 -8.79 8.64
N LEU A 46 10.98 -10.03 8.32
CA LEU A 46 11.70 -10.94 7.43
C LEU A 46 11.38 -10.60 5.98
N VAL A 47 12.42 -10.54 5.13
CA VAL A 47 12.29 -10.29 3.69
C VAL A 47 13.28 -11.15 2.92
N GLY A 48 12.84 -11.70 1.78
CA GLY A 48 13.70 -12.46 0.88
C GLY A 48 13.62 -13.98 1.10
N PRO A 49 14.61 -14.75 0.60
CA PRO A 49 14.58 -16.20 0.66
C PRO A 49 14.54 -16.72 2.09
N ALA A 50 13.73 -17.74 2.38
CA ALA A 50 13.56 -18.27 3.74
C ALA A 50 14.85 -18.89 4.32
N ARG A 51 15.80 -19.31 3.47
CA ARG A 51 17.09 -19.85 3.88
C ARG A 51 18.05 -18.77 4.39
N ASP A 52 17.90 -17.54 3.93
CA ASP A 52 18.76 -16.41 4.29
C ASP A 52 17.96 -15.09 4.23
N PRO A 53 17.03 -14.89 5.18
CA PRO A 53 16.19 -13.71 5.18
C PRO A 53 16.97 -12.48 5.64
N SER A 54 16.78 -11.38 4.92
CA SER A 54 17.14 -10.05 5.39
C SER A 54 16.11 -9.52 6.38
N TYR A 55 16.54 -8.61 7.25
CA TYR A 55 15.65 -7.91 8.18
C TYR A 55 15.39 -6.46 7.74
N ARG A 56 14.14 -6.03 7.90
CA ARG A 56 13.73 -4.61 7.87
C ARG A 56 13.18 -4.25 9.24
N TYR A 57 13.67 -3.15 9.80
CA TYR A 57 13.33 -2.76 11.17
C TYR A 57 12.34 -1.59 11.16
N PHE A 58 11.23 -1.77 11.87
CA PHE A 58 10.21 -0.74 12.06
C PHE A 58 10.09 -0.38 13.52
N ASP A 59 10.29 0.87 13.88
CA ASP A 59 9.96 1.38 15.21
C ASP A 59 8.48 1.82 15.23
N VAL A 60 7.65 1.05 15.91
CA VAL A 60 6.20 1.18 15.79
C VAL A 60 5.54 1.55 17.11
N LYS A 61 4.51 2.40 17.00
CA LYS A 61 3.53 2.59 18.08
C LYS A 61 2.48 1.50 18.00
N VAL A 62 2.26 0.76 19.09
CA VAL A 62 1.25 -0.29 19.13
C VAL A 62 -0.13 0.33 19.32
N SER A 63 -0.95 0.27 18.27
CA SER A 63 -2.24 0.97 18.23
C SER A 63 -3.43 0.02 18.25
N GLY A 64 -3.32 -1.15 17.62
CA GLY A 64 -4.37 -2.17 17.61
C GLY A 64 -4.62 -2.79 18.97
N ALA A 65 -5.89 -3.02 19.34
CA ALA A 65 -6.26 -3.55 20.65
C ALA A 65 -5.68 -4.96 20.90
N GLU A 66 -5.87 -5.88 19.95
CA GLU A 66 -5.31 -7.24 20.04
C GLU A 66 -3.78 -7.22 20.02
N ALA A 67 -3.19 -6.38 19.16
CA ALA A 67 -1.74 -6.20 19.12
C ALA A 67 -1.19 -5.71 20.46
N LYS A 68 -1.87 -4.79 21.15
CA LYS A 68 -1.48 -4.35 22.51
C LYS A 68 -1.51 -5.51 23.50
N ASN A 69 -2.60 -6.29 23.50
CA ASN A 69 -2.78 -7.42 24.42
C ASN A 69 -1.68 -8.49 24.29
N LEU A 70 -1.21 -8.72 23.06
CA LEU A 70 -0.08 -9.61 22.77
C LEU A 70 1.25 -8.96 23.17
N VAL A 71 1.53 -7.77 22.63
CA VAL A 71 2.87 -7.16 22.70
C VAL A 71 3.24 -6.77 24.13
N GLN A 72 2.29 -6.28 24.94
CA GLN A 72 2.58 -5.82 26.32
C GLN A 72 3.20 -6.90 27.21
N ARG A 73 2.95 -8.19 26.93
CA ARG A 73 3.49 -9.33 27.70
C ARG A 73 5.01 -9.47 27.58
N TYR A 74 5.60 -8.78 26.60
CA TYR A 74 7.03 -8.85 26.28
C TYR A 74 7.79 -7.59 26.71
N ILE A 75 7.19 -6.71 27.52
CA ILE A 75 7.91 -5.59 28.14
C ILE A 75 9.08 -6.13 28.96
N GLY A 76 10.28 -5.59 28.72
CA GLY A 76 11.51 -6.01 29.42
C GLY A 76 12.11 -7.34 28.93
N VAL A 77 11.53 -7.98 27.89
CA VAL A 77 12.10 -9.19 27.30
C VAL A 77 13.17 -8.82 26.27
N ASP A 78 14.43 -9.01 26.66
CA ASP A 78 15.59 -8.74 25.78
C ASP A 78 16.16 -10.01 25.10
N ASP A 79 15.90 -11.19 25.68
CA ASP A 79 16.36 -12.48 25.16
C ASP A 79 15.82 -12.76 23.74
N PRO A 80 16.68 -12.86 22.71
CA PRO A 80 16.27 -13.17 21.34
C PRO A 80 15.44 -14.45 21.20
N LYS A 81 15.65 -15.44 22.08
CA LYS A 81 14.92 -16.72 22.02
C LYS A 81 13.47 -16.62 22.46
N GLN A 82 13.13 -15.56 23.19
CA GLN A 82 11.80 -15.31 23.76
C GLN A 82 10.97 -14.30 22.95
N ARG A 83 11.54 -13.75 21.87
CA ARG A 83 10.85 -12.80 20.99
C ARG A 83 9.71 -13.48 20.24
N PRO A 84 8.48 -12.95 20.27
CA PRO A 84 7.38 -13.58 19.57
C PRO A 84 7.55 -13.36 18.06
N LEU A 85 7.41 -14.45 17.30
CA LEU A 85 7.24 -14.41 15.86
C LEU A 85 5.78 -14.11 15.56
N VAL A 86 5.52 -13.11 14.74
CA VAL A 86 4.17 -12.68 14.41
C VAL A 86 3.97 -12.44 12.92
N ARG A 87 2.76 -12.71 12.45
CA ARG A 87 2.21 -12.03 11.27
C ARG A 87 1.73 -10.65 11.72
N PHE A 88 2.15 -9.61 11.04
CA PHE A 88 1.82 -8.24 11.43
C PHE A 88 1.15 -7.46 10.30
N ARG A 89 0.41 -6.41 10.70
CA ARG A 89 -0.03 -5.33 9.82
C ARG A 89 0.32 -4.00 10.46
N LEU A 90 1.05 -3.18 9.73
CA LEU A 90 1.38 -1.81 10.05
C LEU A 90 0.48 -0.86 9.24
N GLY A 91 0.20 0.31 9.80
CA GLY A 91 -0.45 1.43 9.11
C GLY A 91 0.37 2.70 9.21
N ASP A 92 0.18 3.60 8.25
CA ASP A 92 0.83 4.91 8.15
C ASP A 92 2.36 4.83 8.24
N LEU A 93 2.96 4.10 7.31
CA LEU A 93 4.41 4.01 7.23
C LEU A 93 5.04 5.38 6.89
N TRP A 94 6.13 5.71 7.58
CA TRP A 94 6.94 6.89 7.29
C TRP A 94 8.40 6.74 7.69
N GLY A 95 9.25 7.59 7.13
CA GLY A 95 10.67 7.65 7.44
C GLY A 95 11.03 8.80 8.36
N ASP A 96 11.78 8.50 9.42
CA ASP A 96 12.33 9.50 10.34
C ASP A 96 13.84 9.56 10.20
N ALA A 97 14.35 10.68 9.67
CA ALA A 97 15.77 10.92 9.48
C ALA A 97 16.33 11.67 10.69
N TYR A 98 17.49 11.25 11.19
CA TYR A 98 18.14 11.84 12.35
C TYR A 98 19.67 11.74 12.25
N ILE A 99 20.35 12.51 13.08
CA ILE A 99 21.79 12.38 13.28
C ILE A 99 22.03 11.50 14.50
N ARG A 100 22.87 10.49 14.38
CA ARG A 100 23.23 9.63 15.52
C ARG A 100 23.93 10.46 16.59
N ASP A 101 23.41 10.42 17.81
CA ASP A 101 23.95 11.17 18.93
C ASP A 101 25.03 10.39 19.72
N LYS A 102 25.11 9.07 19.52
CA LYS A 102 25.96 8.12 20.25
C LYS A 102 26.46 6.96 19.39
N GLY A 103 27.42 6.21 19.92
CA GLY A 103 28.03 5.04 19.29
C GLY A 103 29.17 5.41 18.33
N GLU A 104 29.79 4.40 17.71
CA GLU A 104 30.90 4.58 16.76
C GLU A 104 30.51 5.44 15.55
N ARG A 105 29.24 5.36 15.15
CA ARG A 105 28.65 6.13 14.03
C ARG A 105 28.07 7.48 14.45
N LYS A 106 28.48 8.03 15.60
CA LYS A 106 27.98 9.32 16.08
C LYS A 106 28.28 10.43 15.06
N GLY A 107 27.31 11.30 14.81
CA GLY A 107 27.41 12.38 13.84
C GLY A 107 26.99 11.98 12.42
N GLU A 108 26.84 10.69 12.13
CA GLU A 108 26.35 10.23 10.83
C GLU A 108 24.83 10.35 10.72
N ALA A 109 24.36 10.57 9.48
CA ALA A 109 22.95 10.46 9.14
C ALA A 109 22.45 9.02 9.34
N ALA A 110 21.28 8.90 9.92
CA ALA A 110 20.56 7.66 10.11
C ALA A 110 19.08 7.88 9.84
N ALA A 111 18.37 6.79 9.63
CA ALA A 111 16.93 6.83 9.48
C ALA A 111 16.27 5.61 10.10
N SER A 112 15.01 5.75 10.49
CA SER A 112 14.18 4.67 11.03
C SER A 112 12.85 4.66 10.29
N LEU A 113 12.39 3.46 9.90
CA LEU A 113 11.02 3.26 9.45
C LEU A 113 10.11 3.29 10.67
N LYS A 114 9.10 4.14 10.63
CA LYS A 114 8.10 4.27 11.69
C LYS A 114 6.72 3.97 11.15
N ALA A 115 5.87 3.42 12.00
CA ALA A 115 4.49 3.09 11.66
C ALA A 115 3.63 2.88 12.92
N ARG A 116 2.35 2.58 12.71
CA ARG A 116 1.45 2.06 13.74
C ARG A 116 1.30 0.56 13.59
N LEU A 117 1.56 -0.22 14.64
CA LEU A 117 1.23 -1.65 14.64
C LEU A 117 -0.28 -1.80 14.88
N LEU A 118 -0.99 -2.27 13.85
CA LEU A 118 -2.44 -2.43 13.85
C LEU A 118 -2.86 -3.86 14.20
N LYS A 119 -2.14 -4.86 13.69
CA LYS A 119 -2.37 -6.27 13.99
C LYS A 119 -1.06 -6.98 14.26
N ALA A 120 -1.08 -7.92 15.21
CA ALA A 120 0.00 -8.84 15.49
C ALA A 120 -0.62 -10.16 15.94
N GLU A 121 -0.39 -11.23 15.18
CA GLU A 121 -0.90 -12.57 15.45
C GLU A 121 0.29 -13.51 15.61
N PRO A 122 0.36 -14.34 16.66
CA PRO A 122 1.42 -15.32 16.80
C PRO A 122 1.48 -16.22 15.57
N LEU A 123 2.70 -16.50 15.11
CA LEU A 123 2.93 -17.43 14.01
C LEU A 123 3.74 -18.61 14.55
N ASP A 124 3.30 -19.83 14.22
CA ASP A 124 4.06 -21.03 14.57
C ASP A 124 5.30 -21.18 13.66
N ARG A 125 6.36 -21.76 14.22
CA ARG A 125 7.62 -22.03 13.51
C ARG A 125 7.43 -23.05 12.39
N ALA A 126 6.53 -24.02 12.55
CA ALA A 126 6.21 -24.97 11.49
C ALA A 126 5.58 -24.26 10.28
N GLU A 127 4.69 -23.30 10.53
CA GLU A 127 4.11 -22.46 9.47
C GLU A 127 5.18 -21.61 8.80
N LEU A 128 6.06 -20.94 9.57
CA LEU A 128 7.18 -20.19 9.01
C LEU A 128 8.07 -21.07 8.10
N ALA A 129 8.35 -22.31 8.50
CA ALA A 129 9.22 -23.23 7.76
C ALA A 129 8.63 -23.68 6.40
N SER A 130 7.30 -23.58 6.24
CA SER A 130 6.63 -23.87 4.96
C SER A 130 6.76 -22.74 3.93
N ILE A 131 7.11 -21.53 4.37
CA ILE A 131 7.23 -20.34 3.53
C ILE A 131 8.61 -20.36 2.87
N LYS A 132 8.65 -20.32 1.54
CA LYS A 132 9.93 -20.31 0.78
C LYS A 132 10.53 -18.90 0.65
N GLN A 133 9.68 -17.89 0.67
CA GLN A 133 10.05 -16.50 0.46
C GLN A 133 9.21 -15.60 1.37
N HIS A 134 9.89 -14.77 2.16
CA HIS A 134 9.24 -13.80 3.01
C HIS A 134 9.01 -12.50 2.24
N GLU A 135 7.76 -12.07 2.23
CA GLU A 135 7.34 -10.82 1.60
C GLU A 135 7.03 -9.77 2.67
N LEU A 136 7.32 -8.52 2.32
CA LEU A 136 7.00 -7.34 3.11
C LEU A 136 6.22 -6.38 2.23
N ILE A 137 4.91 -6.58 2.22
CA ILE A 137 4.03 -5.97 1.23
C ILE A 137 3.43 -4.68 1.77
N THR A 138 3.70 -3.56 1.09
CA THR A 138 3.05 -2.28 1.32
C THR A 138 1.99 -2.04 0.24
N ARG A 139 0.75 -1.80 0.65
CA ARG A 139 -0.40 -1.57 -0.24
C ARG A 139 -0.99 -0.20 0.03
N GLY A 140 -1.43 0.46 -1.03
CA GLY A 140 -2.09 1.74 -0.97
C GLY A 140 -2.48 2.23 -2.36
N ILE A 141 -2.94 3.47 -2.40
CA ILE A 141 -3.14 4.21 -3.64
C ILE A 141 -2.23 5.44 -3.66
N GLY A 142 -1.82 5.86 -4.84
CA GLY A 142 -0.89 6.98 -4.97
C GLY A 142 -0.66 7.38 -6.41
N TYR A 143 0.03 8.50 -6.60
CA TYR A 143 0.34 8.99 -7.93
C TYR A 143 1.67 8.45 -8.44
N LEU A 144 1.64 7.86 -9.64
CA LEU A 144 2.82 7.40 -10.35
C LEU A 144 3.48 8.58 -11.06
N SER A 145 4.81 8.69 -10.96
CA SER A 145 5.58 9.75 -11.60
C SER A 145 7.00 9.30 -11.90
N ARG A 146 7.74 10.10 -12.68
CA ARG A 146 9.17 9.91 -12.98
C ARG A 146 9.57 8.49 -13.42
N PRO A 147 8.84 7.83 -14.34
CA PRO A 147 9.31 6.59 -14.94
C PRO A 147 10.62 6.85 -15.68
N LYS A 148 11.63 6.01 -15.48
CA LYS A 148 12.94 6.12 -16.12
C LYS A 148 13.62 4.77 -16.19
N ASP A 149 14.29 4.50 -17.31
CA ASP A 149 15.23 3.40 -17.40
C ASP A 149 16.55 3.80 -16.70
N VAL A 150 17.02 2.96 -15.79
CA VAL A 150 18.23 3.17 -15.01
C VAL A 150 19.25 2.10 -15.40
N THR A 151 20.42 2.54 -15.85
CA THR A 151 21.55 1.66 -16.17
C THR A 151 22.64 1.86 -15.11
N PRO A 152 22.71 1.02 -14.06
CA PRO A 152 23.77 1.10 -13.07
C PRO A 152 25.13 0.71 -13.68
N LYS A 153 26.23 1.12 -13.03
CA LYS A 153 27.59 0.71 -13.45
C LYS A 153 27.80 -0.79 -13.28
N ASP A 154 27.26 -1.33 -12.20
CA ASP A 154 27.31 -2.74 -11.82
C ASP A 154 25.87 -3.26 -11.70
N GLY A 155 25.48 -4.17 -12.58
CA GLY A 155 24.16 -4.80 -12.60
C GLY A 155 23.35 -4.53 -13.87
N ASP A 156 22.20 -5.18 -13.96
CA ASP A 156 21.32 -5.08 -15.13
C ASP A 156 20.54 -3.76 -15.13
N PRO A 157 20.24 -3.19 -16.31
CA PRO A 157 19.32 -2.07 -16.43
C PRO A 157 17.94 -2.43 -15.88
N PHE A 158 17.26 -1.47 -15.26
CA PHE A 158 15.92 -1.67 -14.70
C PHE A 158 15.05 -0.42 -14.89
N LEU A 159 13.73 -0.64 -14.95
CA LEU A 159 12.76 0.45 -14.91
C LEU A 159 12.56 0.93 -13.47
N SER A 160 12.64 2.23 -13.25
CA SER A 160 12.36 2.88 -11.98
C SER A 160 11.23 3.89 -12.13
N CYS A 161 10.44 4.07 -11.07
CA CYS A 161 9.45 5.14 -10.98
C CYS A 161 9.31 5.62 -9.54
N CYS A 162 8.64 6.75 -9.34
CA CYS A 162 8.26 7.26 -8.03
C CYS A 162 6.75 7.10 -7.80
N VAL A 163 6.39 6.61 -6.62
CA VAL A 163 5.00 6.55 -6.16
C VAL A 163 4.81 7.53 -5.01
N ALA A 164 3.96 8.55 -5.21
CA ALA A 164 3.50 9.45 -4.17
C ALA A 164 2.24 8.86 -3.53
N ALA A 165 2.42 7.98 -2.54
CA ALA A 165 1.33 7.30 -1.86
C ALA A 165 0.53 8.25 -0.98
N LEU A 166 -0.80 8.14 -1.06
CA LEU A 166 -1.74 8.87 -0.22
C LEU A 166 -1.84 8.19 1.15
N ALA A 167 -1.81 8.99 2.20
CA ALA A 167 -2.02 8.54 3.58
C ALA A 167 -2.79 9.61 4.37
N GLY A 168 -3.48 9.20 5.43
CA GLY A 168 -4.17 10.15 6.32
C GLY A 168 -5.58 10.53 5.83
N PRO A 169 -6.18 11.60 6.38
CA PRO A 169 -7.56 11.97 6.08
C PRO A 169 -7.78 12.28 4.60
N VAL A 170 -8.90 11.81 4.03
CA VAL A 170 -9.20 12.04 2.60
C VAL A 170 -9.32 13.53 2.23
N GLY A 171 -9.80 14.37 3.16
CA GLY A 171 -9.91 15.81 2.94
C GLY A 171 -8.58 16.56 2.97
N GLU A 172 -7.52 15.97 3.52
CA GLU A 172 -6.19 16.57 3.63
C GLU A 172 -5.14 15.45 3.62
N PRO A 173 -4.89 14.84 2.45
CA PRO A 173 -3.98 13.71 2.37
C PRO A 173 -2.53 14.13 2.52
N ASP A 174 -1.78 13.34 3.29
CA ASP A 174 -0.33 13.35 3.30
C ASP A 174 0.22 12.51 2.15
N TYR A 175 1.38 12.90 1.63
CA TYR A 175 2.09 12.15 0.59
C TYR A 175 3.34 11.47 1.15
N ARG A 176 3.46 10.17 0.89
CA ARG A 176 4.67 9.37 1.14
C ARG A 176 5.30 9.01 -0.19
N TYR A 177 6.48 9.55 -0.44
CA TYR A 177 7.21 9.33 -1.69
C TYR A 177 8.07 8.08 -1.57
N PHE A 178 7.84 7.13 -2.47
CA PHE A 178 8.64 5.93 -2.63
C PHE A 178 9.38 6.00 -3.96
N ASP A 179 10.69 5.90 -3.93
CA ASP A 179 11.47 5.59 -5.12
C ASP A 179 11.44 4.06 -5.30
N THR A 180 11.04 3.61 -6.48
CA THR A 180 10.75 2.19 -6.71
C THR A 180 11.52 1.64 -7.90
N ILE A 181 11.94 0.38 -7.76
CA ILE A 181 12.30 -0.49 -8.88
C ILE A 181 11.03 -1.20 -9.33
N VAL A 182 10.75 -1.24 -10.62
CA VAL A 182 9.61 -1.98 -11.19
C VAL A 182 10.10 -3.37 -11.56
N ALA A 183 9.65 -4.41 -10.85
CA ALA A 183 10.32 -5.73 -10.91
C ALA A 183 9.57 -6.81 -11.70
N THR A 184 8.28 -6.62 -11.99
CA THR A 184 7.49 -7.62 -12.71
C THR A 184 7.19 -7.15 -14.12
N PRO A 185 7.23 -8.03 -15.14
CA PRO A 185 6.91 -7.66 -16.52
C PRO A 185 5.55 -6.97 -16.67
N GLU A 186 4.54 -7.40 -15.92
CA GLU A 186 3.21 -6.78 -15.92
C GLU A 186 3.27 -5.33 -15.41
N ALA A 187 3.85 -5.11 -14.23
CA ALA A 187 4.00 -3.75 -13.70
C ALA A 187 4.86 -2.87 -14.62
N GLU A 188 5.92 -3.40 -15.25
CA GLU A 188 6.73 -2.67 -16.21
C GLU A 188 5.90 -2.22 -17.42
N HIS A 189 5.14 -3.14 -18.01
CA HIS A 189 4.25 -2.82 -19.12
C HIS A 189 3.25 -1.72 -18.76
N LEU A 190 2.63 -1.81 -17.58
CA LEU A 190 1.67 -0.83 -17.08
C LEU A 190 2.31 0.54 -16.80
N VAL A 191 3.52 0.58 -16.22
CA VAL A 191 4.26 1.84 -16.00
C VAL A 191 4.63 2.48 -17.33
N ARG A 192 5.11 1.69 -18.32
CA ARG A 192 5.46 2.21 -19.66
C ARG A 192 4.27 2.79 -20.40
N ARG A 193 3.08 2.18 -20.27
CA ARG A 193 1.81 2.73 -20.81
C ARG A 193 1.47 4.11 -20.23
N CYS A 194 1.95 4.44 -19.04
CA CYS A 194 1.66 5.71 -18.38
C CYS A 194 2.64 6.83 -18.73
N VAL A 195 3.76 6.53 -19.42
CA VAL A 195 4.84 7.51 -19.70
C VAL A 195 4.31 8.75 -20.41
N GLN A 196 3.58 8.58 -21.52
CA GLN A 196 3.04 9.71 -22.29
C GLN A 196 2.08 10.58 -21.47
N ALA A 197 1.28 9.97 -20.60
CA ALA A 197 0.38 10.71 -19.72
C ALA A 197 1.16 11.53 -18.68
N ILE A 198 2.20 10.94 -18.09
CA ILE A 198 3.06 11.60 -17.10
C ILE A 198 3.87 12.74 -17.74
N GLU A 199 4.42 12.54 -18.94
CA GLU A 199 5.14 13.57 -19.71
C GLU A 199 4.22 14.71 -20.17
N GLY A 200 2.93 14.43 -20.35
CA GLY A 200 1.90 15.43 -20.60
C GLY A 200 1.29 16.05 -19.34
N ASP A 201 1.97 15.97 -18.18
CA ASP A 201 1.55 16.52 -16.89
C ASP A 201 0.17 16.03 -16.39
N ARG A 202 -0.29 14.86 -16.84
CA ARG A 202 -1.56 14.26 -16.43
C ARG A 202 -1.41 13.51 -15.11
N LYS A 203 -2.47 13.50 -14.29
CA LYS A 203 -2.46 12.81 -12.99
C LYS A 203 -2.70 11.32 -13.17
N VAL A 204 -1.68 10.51 -12.93
CA VAL A 204 -1.78 9.03 -12.98
C VAL A 204 -1.89 8.47 -11.57
N LEU A 205 -3.11 8.17 -11.13
CA LEU A 205 -3.38 7.50 -9.86
C LEU A 205 -3.34 5.98 -10.06
N ILE A 206 -2.62 5.27 -9.19
CA ILE A 206 -2.53 3.80 -9.19
C ILE A 206 -2.93 3.20 -7.85
N ALA A 207 -3.51 2.01 -7.88
CA ALA A 207 -3.52 1.10 -6.73
C ALA A 207 -2.30 0.18 -6.82
N PHE A 208 -1.44 0.17 -5.81
CA PHE A 208 -0.14 -0.47 -5.90
C PHE A 208 0.07 -1.54 -4.83
N LYS A 209 0.97 -2.49 -5.13
CA LYS A 209 1.65 -3.31 -4.12
C LYS A 209 3.16 -3.12 -4.28
N LEU A 210 3.80 -2.67 -3.22
CA LEU A 210 5.26 -2.59 -3.10
C LEU A 210 5.76 -3.75 -2.23
N ASN A 211 6.98 -4.21 -2.47
CA ASN A 211 7.68 -5.21 -1.66
C ASN A 211 9.03 -4.68 -1.18
N ASP A 212 9.57 -5.28 -0.11
CA ASP A 212 10.90 -4.97 0.45
C ASP A 212 11.11 -3.47 0.75
N MET A 213 10.30 -2.92 1.66
CA MET A 213 10.40 -1.52 2.06
C MET A 213 11.71 -1.23 2.80
N LYS A 214 12.43 -0.19 2.36
CA LYS A 214 13.72 0.26 2.87
C LYS A 214 13.70 1.76 3.17
N ILE A 215 14.71 2.18 3.94
CA ILE A 215 14.95 3.57 4.22
C ILE A 215 16.44 3.89 4.18
N ASP A 216 16.79 4.86 3.35
CA ASP A 216 18.18 5.22 3.09
C ASP A 216 18.43 6.66 3.56
N PRO A 217 19.22 6.86 4.63
CA PRO A 217 19.52 8.19 5.15
C PRO A 217 20.53 8.92 4.26
N TYR A 218 20.36 10.23 4.15
CA TYR A 218 21.29 11.11 3.46
C TYR A 218 21.37 12.48 4.15
N ILE A 219 22.37 13.28 3.80
CA ILE A 219 22.42 14.70 4.18
C ILE A 219 21.92 15.52 2.99
N ARG A 220 20.95 16.39 3.24
CA ARG A 220 20.45 17.31 2.21
C ARG A 220 21.58 18.26 1.80
N THR A 221 21.88 18.31 0.51
CA THR A 221 22.98 19.16 0.00
C THR A 221 22.48 20.49 -0.58
N LYS A 222 21.17 20.64 -0.78
CA LYS A 222 20.53 21.79 -1.43
C LYS A 222 19.19 22.14 -0.77
N GLY A 223 18.72 23.36 -1.01
CA GLY A 223 17.46 23.89 -0.50
C GLY A 223 17.58 24.47 0.91
N GLU A 224 16.47 24.98 1.45
CA GLU A 224 16.41 25.64 2.77
C GLU A 224 16.84 24.72 3.92
N ARG A 225 16.68 23.40 3.73
CA ARG A 225 17.05 22.36 4.70
C ARG A 225 18.41 21.73 4.42
N ALA A 226 19.29 22.40 3.66
CA ALA A 226 20.64 21.89 3.41
C ALA A 226 21.40 21.70 4.74
N GLY A 227 22.16 20.62 4.85
CA GLY A 227 22.84 20.18 6.07
C GLY A 227 21.98 19.33 7.02
N GLU A 228 20.66 19.34 6.88
CA GLU A 228 19.78 18.51 7.70
C GLU A 228 19.75 17.04 7.20
N PRO A 229 19.52 16.07 8.11
CA PRO A 229 19.29 14.69 7.70
C PRO A 229 17.99 14.57 6.91
N GLY A 230 18.06 13.82 5.81
CA GLY A 230 16.95 13.34 5.02
C GLY A 230 16.93 11.82 4.96
N ALA A 231 15.83 11.26 4.47
CA ALA A 231 15.71 9.84 4.22
C ALA A 231 14.88 9.61 2.96
N SER A 232 15.33 8.66 2.13
CA SER A 232 14.59 8.17 0.98
C SER A 232 13.89 6.88 1.38
N LEU A 233 12.61 6.74 1.01
CA LEU A 233 11.92 5.47 1.13
C LEU A 233 12.04 4.75 -0.20
N GLU A 234 12.55 3.52 -0.15
CA GLU A 234 12.83 2.72 -1.34
C GLU A 234 12.08 1.41 -1.26
N SER A 235 11.60 0.91 -2.40
CA SER A 235 10.85 -0.35 -2.45
C SER A 235 10.82 -0.92 -3.87
N THR A 236 10.17 -2.06 -4.03
CA THR A 236 9.98 -2.70 -5.33
C THR A 236 8.51 -2.71 -5.70
N LEU A 237 8.13 -2.06 -6.79
CA LEU A 237 6.78 -2.14 -7.34
C LEU A 237 6.58 -3.50 -8.02
N ILE A 238 5.71 -4.32 -7.43
CA ILE A 238 5.46 -5.69 -7.88
C ILE A 238 4.08 -5.88 -8.52
N HIS A 239 3.17 -4.91 -8.35
CA HIS A 239 1.83 -5.02 -8.91
C HIS A 239 1.13 -3.65 -8.95
N ILE A 240 0.40 -3.41 -10.03
CA ILE A 240 -0.55 -2.30 -10.19
C ILE A 240 -1.93 -2.94 -10.39
N GLY A 241 -2.87 -2.67 -9.49
CA GLY A 241 -4.23 -3.22 -9.55
C GLY A 241 -5.23 -2.34 -10.28
N LEU A 242 -4.95 -1.04 -10.40
CA LEU A 242 -5.82 -0.06 -11.06
C LEU A 242 -4.99 1.13 -11.54
N ILE A 243 -5.41 1.74 -12.64
CA ILE A 243 -4.87 3.00 -13.14
C ILE A 243 -6.01 3.95 -13.48
N LYS A 244 -5.97 5.17 -12.95
CA LYS A 244 -6.81 6.30 -13.33
C LYS A 244 -5.94 7.43 -13.88
N ILE A 245 -6.30 7.96 -15.04
CA ILE A 245 -5.65 9.13 -15.63
C ILE A 245 -6.65 10.28 -15.62
N ASP A 246 -6.33 11.36 -14.89
CA ASP A 246 -7.22 12.50 -14.60
C ASP A 246 -8.60 12.08 -14.09
N GLY A 247 -8.63 11.05 -13.24
CA GLY A 247 -9.85 10.52 -12.63
C GLY A 247 -10.55 9.42 -13.44
N THR A 248 -10.28 9.30 -14.75
CA THR A 248 -10.86 8.26 -15.60
C THR A 248 -10.08 6.95 -15.49
N GLN A 249 -10.76 5.85 -15.12
CA GLN A 249 -10.14 4.54 -15.00
C GLN A 249 -9.81 3.96 -16.38
N VAL A 250 -8.55 3.58 -16.58
CA VAL A 250 -8.02 3.02 -17.83
C VAL A 250 -7.44 1.60 -17.66
N TYR A 251 -7.37 1.11 -16.41
CA TYR A 251 -6.99 -0.25 -16.08
C TYR A 251 -7.64 -0.68 -14.74
N PRO A 252 -8.14 -1.93 -14.62
CA PRO A 252 -8.33 -2.88 -15.72
C PRO A 252 -9.31 -2.34 -16.76
N THR A 253 -9.10 -2.67 -18.03
CA THR A 253 -10.03 -2.29 -19.10
C THR A 253 -11.29 -3.16 -18.95
N ASN A 254 -12.49 -2.60 -19.11
CA ASN A 254 -13.77 -3.32 -18.96
C ASN A 254 -13.88 -4.63 -19.79
N GLN A 255 -13.02 -4.82 -20.79
CA GLN A 255 -12.94 -6.05 -21.58
C GLN A 255 -12.38 -7.27 -20.80
N ALA A 256 -11.57 -7.06 -19.76
CA ALA A 256 -11.03 -8.15 -18.95
C ALA A 256 -12.04 -8.71 -17.92
N GLN A 257 -13.21 -8.09 -17.77
CA GLN A 257 -14.32 -8.61 -16.95
C GLN A 257 -15.38 -9.36 -17.77
N ALA A 258 -15.24 -9.40 -19.11
CA ALA A 258 -16.20 -10.05 -20.00
C ALA A 258 -15.84 -11.51 -20.36
N GLU A 259 -14.64 -12.00 -20.01
CA GLU A 259 -14.19 -13.36 -20.34
C GLU A 259 -14.48 -14.41 -19.24
N ASP A 260 -15.07 -14.02 -18.11
CA ASP A 260 -15.45 -14.94 -17.01
C ASP A 260 -16.96 -14.93 -16.69
N ALA A 261 -17.78 -14.42 -17.61
CA ALA A 261 -19.22 -14.61 -17.57
C ALA A 261 -19.55 -15.96 -18.24
N PRO A 262 -20.19 -16.93 -17.56
CA PRO A 262 -20.70 -18.11 -18.23
C PRO A 262 -21.72 -17.65 -19.27
N ALA A 263 -21.52 -18.08 -20.52
CA ALA A 263 -22.52 -17.94 -21.56
C ALA A 263 -23.84 -18.57 -21.06
N PRO A 264 -25.01 -17.95 -21.27
CA PRO A 264 -26.27 -18.60 -20.97
C PRO A 264 -26.37 -19.83 -21.88
N GLU A 265 -26.43 -21.01 -21.27
CA GLU A 265 -26.73 -22.26 -21.98
C GLU A 265 -28.12 -22.09 -22.63
N ALA A 266 -28.12 -22.04 -23.96
CA ALA A 266 -29.33 -22.16 -24.75
C ALA A 266 -29.80 -23.62 -24.64
N GLU A 267 -30.92 -23.84 -23.96
CA GLU A 267 -31.65 -25.09 -24.02
C GLU A 267 -32.25 -25.25 -25.43
N ASP A 268 -31.70 -26.19 -26.17
CA ASP A 268 -32.18 -26.63 -27.48
C ASP A 268 -33.43 -27.51 -27.28
N ALA A 269 -34.59 -27.02 -27.68
CA ALA A 269 -35.84 -27.77 -27.69
C ALA A 269 -36.33 -27.96 -29.14
N ALA A 270 -36.36 -29.22 -29.58
CA ALA A 270 -37.09 -29.72 -30.74
C ALA A 270 -37.88 -30.95 -30.26
N ASP A 271 -39.13 -31.26 -30.61
CA ASP A 271 -40.06 -30.81 -31.64
C ASP A 271 -41.46 -31.33 -31.22
N THR A 272 -42.56 -30.63 -31.58
CA THR A 272 -43.70 -31.21 -32.33
C THR A 272 -44.94 -30.28 -32.35
N ALA A 273 -45.24 -29.86 -33.58
CA ALA A 273 -46.55 -29.79 -34.23
C ALA A 273 -47.71 -28.89 -33.70
N ALA A 274 -48.09 -28.00 -34.62
CA ALA A 274 -49.45 -27.71 -35.11
C ALA A 274 -50.13 -26.38 -34.70
N ASP A 275 -50.37 -25.63 -35.77
CA ASP A 275 -51.50 -24.74 -36.08
C ASP A 275 -51.41 -23.23 -35.80
N GLN A 276 -51.66 -22.48 -36.89
CA GLN A 276 -51.85 -21.03 -37.00
C GLN A 276 -53.32 -20.69 -36.72
N PRO A 277 -53.75 -19.43 -36.35
CA PRO A 277 -53.55 -18.25 -37.21
C PRO A 277 -53.43 -16.84 -36.56
N VAL A 278 -52.60 -16.01 -37.20
CA VAL A 278 -52.83 -14.64 -37.77
C VAL A 278 -53.43 -13.46 -36.92
N LYS A 279 -52.54 -12.49 -36.57
CA LYS A 279 -52.58 -10.98 -36.62
C LYS A 279 -53.65 -10.15 -35.85
N PRO A 280 -53.51 -8.79 -35.69
CA PRO A 280 -52.36 -7.86 -35.91
C PRO A 280 -52.10 -6.77 -34.82
N ALA A 281 -50.95 -6.10 -35.00
CA ALA A 281 -50.39 -4.83 -34.48
C ALA A 281 -51.29 -3.67 -33.98
N GLU A 282 -50.75 -2.91 -33.00
CA GLU A 282 -50.91 -1.44 -32.80
C GLU A 282 -49.69 -0.91 -31.99
N ARG A 283 -48.75 -0.15 -32.58
CA ARG A 283 -48.66 1.32 -32.78
C ARG A 283 -48.16 2.10 -31.55
N GLU A 284 -46.95 2.66 -31.68
CA GLU A 284 -46.42 3.76 -30.84
C GLU A 284 -47.29 5.02 -30.92
N PRO A 285 -47.07 5.97 -30.00
CA PRO A 285 -46.57 7.26 -30.51
C PRO A 285 -45.38 7.84 -29.74
N ALA A 286 -44.73 8.77 -30.44
CA ALA A 286 -43.55 9.55 -30.08
C ALA A 286 -43.87 10.84 -29.30
N GLY A 287 -42.81 11.44 -28.73
CA GLY A 287 -42.72 12.81 -28.17
C GLY A 287 -42.61 12.80 -26.64
N GLU A 288 -41.67 13.45 -25.96
CA GLU A 288 -40.90 14.67 -26.24
C GLU A 288 -39.52 14.63 -25.56
N VAL A 289 -38.63 15.50 -26.03
CA VAL A 289 -37.24 15.68 -25.61
C VAL A 289 -37.19 16.84 -24.61
N GLU A 290 -36.52 16.68 -23.47
CA GLU A 290 -35.94 17.82 -22.74
C GLU A 290 -34.64 17.42 -22.01
N GLU A 291 -33.72 18.38 -22.01
CA GLU A 291 -32.28 18.32 -21.74
C GLU A 291 -31.89 18.32 -20.24
N GLN A 292 -30.69 17.75 -19.97
CA GLN A 292 -29.71 18.09 -18.89
C GLN A 292 -30.14 17.83 -17.43
N GLU A 293 -29.37 17.26 -16.49
CA GLU A 293 -27.93 17.15 -16.20
C GLU A 293 -27.67 15.83 -15.42
N PRO A 294 -26.43 15.30 -15.34
CA PRO A 294 -26.16 13.97 -14.81
C PRO A 294 -26.21 13.91 -13.28
N ALA A 295 -27.00 12.96 -12.77
CA ALA A 295 -27.03 12.64 -11.35
C ALA A 295 -25.69 12.08 -10.86
N LEU A 296 -25.22 12.67 -9.76
CA LEU A 296 -24.09 12.26 -8.94
C LEU A 296 -24.03 10.73 -8.73
N ALA A 297 -22.91 10.15 -9.14
CA ALA A 297 -22.55 8.78 -8.85
C ALA A 297 -22.43 8.57 -7.33
N ALA A 298 -23.10 7.52 -6.85
CA ALA A 298 -22.97 7.04 -5.49
C ALA A 298 -21.55 6.48 -5.24
N SER A 299 -21.06 6.76 -4.04
CA SER A 299 -20.02 6.06 -3.27
C SER A 299 -19.74 4.61 -3.71
N PHE A 300 -18.49 4.31 -4.09
CA PHE A 300 -17.48 3.52 -3.35
C PHE A 300 -16.24 3.30 -4.24
#